data_AF-A0A2D3VXB1-F1
#
_entry.id   AF-A0A2D3VXB1-F1
#
_cell.length_a   1.000
_cell.length_b   1.000
_cell.length_c   1.000
_cell.angle_alpha   90.00
_cell.angle_beta   90.00
_cell.angle_gamma   90.00
#
_symmetry.space_group_name_H-M   'P 1'
#
loop_
_entity.id
_entity.type
_entity.pdbx_description
1 polymer ?
#
loop_
_entity_poly.entity_id
_entity_poly.type
_entity_poly.pdbx_seq_one_letter_code
_entity_poly.pdbx_strand_id
1 'polypeptide(L)'
;MENAKPINPKKEKDATRLTTSKLAAQLEMKTNELNKKLVLLGYLEKKNKNFYLTQEGKKAGGTTKSTGTRAYVLWDASMLEKLKEPMA
;
A
#
# COMPACT_ATOMS: atom_id res chain seq x y z
N MET A 1 7.54 26.03 -1.58
CA MET A 1 6.54 24.99 -1.27
C MET A 1 6.78 23.81 -2.20
N GLU A 2 6.46 22.62 -1.73
CA GLU A 2 6.42 21.35 -2.46
C GLU A 2 7.76 20.67 -2.77
N ASN A 3 8.15 19.76 -1.86
CA ASN A 3 9.18 18.76 -2.12
C ASN A 3 8.65 17.76 -3.18
N ALA A 4 8.83 18.08 -4.45
CA ALA A 4 8.64 17.15 -5.55
C ALA A 4 9.71 16.04 -5.47
N LYS A 5 9.31 14.89 -4.92
CA LYS A 5 10.14 13.68 -4.92
C LYS A 5 10.30 13.21 -6.37
N PRO A 6 11.53 12.92 -6.84
CA PRO A 6 11.79 12.62 -8.24
C PRO A 6 11.03 11.36 -8.68
N ILE A 7 10.14 11.53 -9.65
CA ILE A 7 9.47 10.44 -10.36
C ILE A 7 10.48 9.82 -11.33
N ASN A 8 11.10 8.72 -10.91
CA ASN A 8 12.02 7.95 -11.74
C ASN A 8 11.24 7.29 -12.89
N PRO A 9 11.50 7.61 -14.18
CA PRO A 9 10.69 7.15 -15.29
C PRO A 9 11.21 5.81 -15.80
N LYS A 10 11.06 4.72 -15.05
CA LYS A 10 11.37 3.36 -15.54
C LYS A 10 10.50 2.29 -14.87
N LYS A 11 9.31 2.02 -15.44
CA LYS A 11 8.72 0.68 -15.71
C LYS A 11 7.24 0.80 -16.08
N GLU A 12 6.99 0.90 -17.37
CA GLU A 12 5.66 0.88 -18.01
C GLU A 12 5.02 -0.53 -18.09
N LYS A 13 5.28 -1.42 -17.12
CA LYS A 13 4.55 -2.70 -17.00
C LYS A 13 3.96 -2.96 -15.61
N ASP A 14 4.07 -1.99 -14.69
CA ASP A 14 3.52 -2.03 -13.32
C ASP A 14 2.41 -0.97 -13.10
N ALA A 15 1.77 -0.50 -14.18
CA ALA A 15 0.91 0.70 -14.19
C ALA A 15 -0.34 0.62 -13.27
N THR A 16 -0.69 -0.55 -12.74
CA THR A 16 -1.86 -0.74 -11.85
C THR A 16 -1.52 -0.82 -10.36
N ARG A 17 -0.24 -0.73 -9.97
CA ARG A 17 0.20 -0.85 -8.57
C ARG A 17 0.39 0.50 -7.88
N LEU A 18 -0.41 0.73 -6.85
CA LEU A 18 -0.45 1.91 -5.99
C LEU A 18 0.33 1.66 -4.70
N THR A 19 1.09 2.64 -4.22
CA THR A 19 1.66 2.58 -2.86
C THR A 19 0.58 2.85 -1.82
N THR A 20 0.80 2.45 -0.55
CA THR A 20 -0.17 2.74 0.52
C THR A 20 -0.48 4.24 0.64
N SER A 21 0.51 5.11 0.40
CA SER A 21 0.29 6.58 0.38
C SER A 21 -0.68 7.00 -0.73
N LYS A 22 -0.55 6.42 -1.92
CA LYS A 22 -1.40 6.74 -3.07
C LYS A 22 -2.81 6.17 -2.90
N LEU A 23 -2.92 4.97 -2.34
CA LEU A 23 -4.20 4.35 -1.96
C LEU A 23 -4.95 5.20 -0.92
N ALA A 24 -4.23 5.68 0.09
CA ALA A 24 -4.80 6.55 1.13
C ALA A 24 -5.31 7.87 0.54
N ALA A 25 -4.54 8.48 -0.36
CA ALA A 25 -4.97 9.70 -1.06
C ALA A 25 -6.24 9.47 -1.91
N GLN A 26 -6.37 8.32 -2.57
CA GLN A 26 -7.57 7.96 -3.34
C GLN A 26 -8.79 7.65 -2.46
N LEU A 27 -8.58 7.28 -1.20
CA LEU A 27 -9.63 7.10 -0.20
C LEU A 27 -9.88 8.37 0.62
N GLU A 28 -9.22 9.49 0.27
CA GLU A 28 -9.24 10.74 1.02
C GLU A 28 -8.95 10.54 2.53
N MET A 29 -8.11 9.55 2.84
CA MET A 29 -7.75 9.17 4.21
C MET A 29 -6.27 9.39 4.50
N LYS A 30 -5.91 9.49 5.78
CA LYS A 30 -4.50 9.60 6.17
C LYS A 30 -3.80 8.26 5.96
N THR A 31 -2.59 8.28 5.39
CA THR A 31 -1.76 7.06 5.21
C THR A 31 -1.55 6.29 6.51
N ASN A 32 -1.46 7.00 7.64
CA ASN A 32 -1.32 6.37 8.95
C ASN A 32 -2.58 5.60 9.37
N GLU A 33 -3.77 6.13 9.06
CA GLU A 33 -5.04 5.44 9.30
C GLU A 33 -5.22 4.25 8.37
N LEU A 34 -4.86 4.39 7.10
CA LEU A 34 -4.89 3.26 6.17
C LEU A 34 -3.96 2.14 6.64
N ASN A 35 -2.73 2.46 7.03
CA ASN A 35 -1.80 1.47 7.58
C ASN A 35 -2.38 0.76 8.80
N LYS A 36 -2.99 1.50 9.74
CA LYS A 36 -3.67 0.90 10.90
C LYS A 36 -4.82 -0.01 10.47
N LYS A 37 -5.65 0.42 9.52
CA LYS A 37 -6.78 -0.36 9.00
C LYS A 37 -6.29 -1.64 8.33
N LEU A 38 -5.25 -1.56 7.50
CA LEU A 38 -4.61 -2.72 6.90
C LEU A 38 -4.00 -3.66 7.95
N VAL A 39 -3.47 -3.14 9.05
CA VAL A 39 -2.99 -3.97 10.17
C VAL A 39 -4.14 -4.65 10.91
N LEU A 40 -5.23 -3.92 11.17
CA LEU A 40 -6.43 -4.47 11.81
C LEU A 40 -7.11 -5.54 10.95
N LEU A 41 -7.11 -5.37 9.63
CA LEU A 41 -7.61 -6.34 8.66
C LEU A 41 -6.68 -7.55 8.47
N GLY A 42 -5.56 -7.61 9.18
CA GLY A 42 -4.58 -8.69 9.03
C GLY A 42 -3.77 -8.63 7.74
N TYR A 43 -3.93 -7.59 6.91
CA TYR A 43 -3.20 -7.42 5.65
C TYR A 43 -1.76 -6.95 5.83
N LEU A 44 -1.52 -6.13 6.86
CA LEU A 44 -0.20 -5.71 7.27
C LEU A 44 0.09 -6.21 8.69
N GLU A 45 1.34 -6.50 8.96
CA GLU A 45 1.83 -6.83 10.29
C GLU A 45 2.81 -5.74 10.71
N LYS A 46 2.45 -5.02 11.78
CA LYS A 46 3.34 -4.02 12.35
C LYS A 46 4.38 -4.72 13.22
N LYS A 47 5.60 -4.89 12.72
CA LYS A 47 6.75 -5.32 13.55
C LYS A 47 7.64 -4.12 13.85
N ASN A 48 7.73 -3.77 15.14
CA ASN A 48 8.47 -2.60 15.61
C ASN A 48 8.00 -1.30 14.93
N LYS A 49 8.86 -0.72 14.09
CA LYS A 49 8.61 0.52 13.32
C LYS A 49 8.26 0.25 11.86
N ASN A 50 8.29 -1.00 11.43
CA ASN A 50 8.09 -1.39 10.04
C ASN A 50 6.76 -2.13 9.85
N PHE A 51 6.16 -1.96 8.68
CA PHE A 51 4.98 -2.70 8.26
C PHE A 51 5.40 -3.78 7.27
N TYR A 52 5.02 -5.01 7.56
CA TYR A 52 5.30 -6.18 6.73
C TYR A 52 3.99 -6.64 6.10
N LEU A 53 4.00 -6.99 4.82
CA LEU A 53 2.83 -7.58 4.19
C LEU A 53 2.66 -9.02 4.68
N THR A 54 1.44 -9.37 5.08
CA THR A 54 1.08 -10.73 5.46
C THR A 54 0.66 -11.55 4.25
N GLN A 55 0.40 -12.84 4.46
CA GLN A 55 -0.20 -13.67 3.42
C GLN A 55 -1.58 -13.16 2.99
N GLU A 56 -2.40 -12.68 3.93
CA GLU A 56 -3.71 -12.11 3.62
C GLU A 56 -3.60 -10.83 2.79
N GLY A 57 -2.67 -9.94 3.15
CA GLY A 57 -2.41 -8.74 2.37
C GLY A 57 -1.96 -9.09 0.95
N LYS A 58 -1.15 -10.14 0.80
CA LYS A 58 -0.75 -10.64 -0.51
C LYS A 58 -1.92 -11.19 -1.32
N LYS A 59 -2.83 -11.95 -0.68
CA LYS A 59 -4.08 -12.44 -1.31
C LYS A 59 -5.03 -11.30 -1.67
N ALA A 60 -5.04 -10.21 -0.92
CA ALA A 60 -5.86 -9.03 -1.20
C ALA A 60 -5.35 -8.19 -2.40
N GLY A 61 -4.21 -8.55 -3.00
CA GLY A 61 -3.59 -7.79 -4.10
C GLY A 61 -2.41 -6.93 -3.65
N GLY A 62 -1.93 -7.11 -2.42
CA GLY A 62 -0.69 -6.52 -1.93
C GLY A 62 0.53 -7.25 -2.46
N THR A 63 1.63 -6.52 -2.69
CA THR A 63 2.92 -7.08 -3.06
C THR A 63 4.02 -6.30 -2.35
N THR A 64 4.82 -7.00 -1.53
CA THR A 64 6.03 -6.41 -0.96
C THR A 64 7.10 -6.34 -2.02
N LYS A 65 7.64 -5.14 -2.24
CA LYS A 65 8.79 -4.91 -3.08
C LYS A 65 9.96 -4.49 -2.20
N SER A 66 11.02 -5.31 -2.22
CA SER A 66 12.29 -4.98 -1.58
C SER A 66 13.26 -4.43 -2.62
N THR A 67 13.76 -3.22 -2.41
CA THR A 67 14.83 -2.62 -3.21
C THR A 67 16.05 -2.45 -2.31
N GLY A 68 16.90 -3.47 -2.28
CA GLY A 68 18.10 -3.50 -1.44
C GLY A 68 17.76 -3.40 0.06
N THR A 69 18.01 -2.24 0.65
CA THR A 69 17.87 -1.97 2.09
C THR A 69 16.47 -1.53 2.53
N ARG A 70 15.54 -1.29 1.59
CA ARG A 70 14.19 -0.81 1.90
C ARG A 70 13.13 -1.71 1.28
N ALA A 71 12.19 -2.16 2.10
CA ALA A 71 10.97 -2.83 1.66
C ALA A 71 9.77 -1.88 1.74
N TYR A 72 8.93 -1.89 0.72
CA TYR A 72 7.67 -1.17 0.68
C TYR A 72 6.58 -2.04 0.10
N VAL A 73 5.33 -1.71 0.41
CA VAL A 73 4.16 -2.45 -0.05
C VAL A 73 3.51 -1.70 -1.20
N LEU A 74 3.23 -2.44 -2.26
CA LEU A 74 2.43 -2.03 -3.40
C LEU A 74 1.09 -2.75 -3.33
N TRP A 75 0.03 -2.09 -3.77
CA TRP A 75 -1.34 -2.57 -3.79
C TRP A 75 -1.89 -2.40 -5.19
N ASP A 76 -2.55 -3.40 -5.74
CA ASP A 76 -3.26 -3.21 -7.00
C ASP A 76 -4.46 -2.28 -6.83
N ALA A 77 -4.90 -1.65 -7.92
CA ALA A 77 -6.06 -0.76 -7.92
C ALA A 77 -7.35 -1.45 -7.38
N SER A 78 -7.49 -2.76 -7.57
CA SER A 78 -8.58 -3.57 -6.99
C SER A 78 -8.63 -3.55 -5.46
N MET A 79 -7.52 -3.20 -4.79
CA MET A 79 -7.49 -3.00 -3.35
C MET A 79 -8.30 -1.78 -2.94
N LEU A 80 -8.34 -0.75 -3.78
CA LEU A 80 -9.13 0.46 -3.51
C LEU A 80 -10.62 0.11 -3.41
N GLU A 81 -11.10 -0.70 -4.34
CA GLU A 81 -12.48 -1.21 -4.37
C GLU A 81 -12.76 -2.03 -3.10
N LYS A 82 -11.89 -3.00 -2.77
CA LYS A 82 -12.01 -3.82 -1.55
C LYS A 82 -12.09 -3.02 -0.24
N LEU A 83 -11.39 -1.88 -0.17
CA LEU A 83 -11.41 -1.04 1.03
C LEU A 83 -12.62 -0.11 1.10
N LYS A 84 -13.24 0.18 -0.05
CA LYS A 84 -14.49 0.94 -0.17
C LYS A 84 -15.71 0.08 0.09
N GLU A 85 -15.64 -1.22 -0.20
CA GLU A 85 -16.75 -2.12 0.10
C GLU A 85 -16.91 -2.28 1.61
N PRO A 86 -18.10 -1.96 2.18
CA PRO A 86 -18.42 -2.38 3.52
C PRO A 86 -18.47 -3.91 3.48
N MET A 87 -17.64 -4.56 4.28
CA MET A 87 -17.76 -5.99 4.54
C MET A 87 -19.19 -6.23 5.03
N ALA A 88 -20.02 -6.78 4.14
CA ALA A 88 -21.43 -7.08 4.37
C ALA A 88 -21.59 -8.14 5.48
#